data_AF-A0A2E9R1E2-F1
#
_entry.id   AF-A0A2E9R1E2-F1
#
_cell.length_a   1.000
_cell.length_b   1.000
_cell.length_c   1.000
_cell.angle_alpha   90.00
_cell.angle_beta   90.00
_cell.angle_gamma   90.00
#
_symmetry.space_group_name_H-M   'P 1'
#
loop_
_entity.id
_entity.type
_entity.pdbx_description
1 polymer ?
#
loop_
_entity_poly.entity_id
_entity_poly.type
_entity_poly.pdbx_seq_one_letter_code
_entity_poly.pdbx_strand_id
1 'polypeptide(L)'
;MGGGIYDQDVAIRARSSNNNVFAYQGYGVNAVEATETQQQKVHQSLDPFDKVRECNNETPIVIALDVTRSRGEDTRTVYEKLPMFIGQLLMKQYVPGPAISFAAIGDAHAGDKAPLQVGQFEADNRLDDVLSHVWIEEGGGGTGQESYELAAYFYSRTKLVQYEKTGKKGYFFFVGDEGYYPTLPKKQVRKIIGDKLKKDLDSIEVFKALQEKFHVFFVYPTQSWESRINDIDAEIKKRVQEAGGQYDGVDIRVSLLWNNRNDLDLHVITPSGERIYYGNKQSRCEGWLDVDMNVRGETSKPVENIRWKTGTAPKGTYQVVVRNFAFHEPKKTRTEFQVECEIDGEMKHFSGTISDKGETGEKSDVVVYTFDYDPSKKQLPVDENDEKYAGYKDEVIIEQWRRALPDENILMLDDPKAILDVMMGAMAMVEGTSDMEQFLASMRSLDRTTLRQEQIARALEKLALTQSKSKVEVHNLTQAKQVKKKRRTSRL
;
A
#
# COMPACT_ATOMS: atom_id res chain seq x y z
N MET A 1 -30.55 -20.39 16.34
CA MET A 1 -30.36 -20.31 17.79
C MET A 1 -28.88 -20.44 18.08
N GLY A 2 -28.33 -19.55 18.90
CA GLY A 2 -26.89 -19.51 19.25
C GLY A 2 -26.17 -18.25 18.74
N GLY A 3 -26.69 -17.06 19.02
CA GLY A 3 -25.94 -15.81 18.83
C GLY A 3 -24.95 -15.65 19.99
N GLY A 4 -23.66 -15.80 19.71
CA GLY A 4 -22.60 -15.55 20.68
C GLY A 4 -22.42 -14.05 20.86
N ILE A 5 -22.67 -13.55 22.07
CA ILE A 5 -22.28 -12.19 22.47
C ILE A 5 -20.76 -12.18 22.63
N TYR A 6 -20.13 -11.12 22.16
CA TYR A 6 -18.70 -10.89 22.29
C TYR A 6 -18.31 -10.80 23.78
N ASP A 7 -17.68 -11.83 24.32
CA ASP A 7 -17.17 -11.87 25.69
C ASP A 7 -15.66 -11.59 25.70
N GLN A 8 -15.31 -10.41 26.19
CA GLN A 8 -13.91 -9.95 26.31
C GLN A 8 -13.06 -10.89 27.17
N ASP A 9 -13.65 -11.52 28.20
CA ASP A 9 -12.91 -12.40 29.11
C ASP A 9 -12.61 -13.76 28.47
N VAL A 10 -13.47 -14.25 27.58
CA VAL A 10 -13.26 -15.50 26.84
C VAL A 10 -12.22 -15.31 25.74
N ALA A 11 -12.26 -14.19 25.01
CA ALA A 11 -11.25 -13.87 24.00
C ALA A 11 -9.86 -13.67 24.63
N ILE A 12 -9.79 -13.00 25.78
CA ILE A 12 -8.53 -12.81 26.52
C ILE A 12 -8.05 -14.14 27.14
N ARG A 13 -8.93 -14.98 27.70
CA ARG A 13 -8.55 -16.30 28.27
C ARG A 13 -8.17 -17.34 27.22
N ALA A 14 -8.83 -17.35 26.06
CA ALA A 14 -8.44 -18.21 24.94
C ALA A 14 -7.04 -17.84 24.43
N ARG A 15 -6.68 -16.56 24.48
CA ARG A 15 -5.36 -16.06 24.06
C ARG A 15 -4.29 -16.15 25.16
N SER A 16 -4.64 -16.04 26.44
CA SER A 16 -3.68 -16.23 27.54
C SER A 16 -3.33 -17.70 27.78
N SER A 17 -4.20 -18.64 27.38
CA SER A 17 -3.91 -20.07 27.37
C SER A 17 -3.18 -20.54 26.09
N ASN A 18 -3.39 -19.85 24.96
CA ASN A 18 -2.59 -20.01 23.75
C ASN A 18 -1.45 -18.98 23.69
N ASN A 19 -0.39 -19.22 24.46
CA ASN A 19 0.90 -18.53 24.35
C ASN A 19 1.62 -18.75 22.98
N ASN A 20 0.91 -19.26 21.97
CA ASN A 20 1.41 -19.73 20.67
C ASN A 20 0.52 -19.32 19.49
N VAL A 21 -0.20 -18.19 19.57
CA VAL A 21 -0.81 -17.57 18.36
C VAL A 21 0.28 -17.01 17.40
N PHE A 22 1.53 -16.96 17.87
CA PHE A 22 2.72 -16.59 17.11
C PHE A 22 3.72 -17.75 16.93
N ALA A 23 3.25 -19.01 16.85
CA ALA A 23 4.09 -20.10 16.35
C ALA A 23 4.31 -19.94 14.83
N TYR A 24 5.16 -18.97 14.56
CA TYR A 24 5.98 -18.76 13.39
C TYR A 24 6.60 -20.09 12.93
N GLN A 25 6.00 -20.75 11.95
CA GLN A 25 6.70 -21.70 11.08
C GLN A 25 7.50 -20.90 10.05
N GLY A 26 8.49 -20.17 10.55
CA GLY A 26 9.21 -19.19 9.77
C GLY A 26 10.57 -18.79 10.34
N TYR A 27 11.19 -19.63 11.19
CA TYR A 27 12.51 -19.49 11.84
C TYR A 27 12.43 -19.55 13.38
N GLY A 28 12.37 -20.79 13.88
CA GLY A 28 12.77 -21.16 15.23
C GLY A 28 13.81 -22.27 15.10
N VAL A 29 14.88 -22.20 15.90
CA VAL A 29 16.17 -22.92 15.80
C VAL A 29 16.08 -24.45 16.02
N ASN A 30 14.97 -25.09 15.68
CA ASN A 30 14.79 -26.55 15.63
C ASN A 30 13.93 -26.96 14.41
N ALA A 31 14.07 -26.27 13.27
CA ALA A 31 13.48 -26.67 12.01
C ALA A 31 14.47 -27.53 11.20
N VAL A 32 14.73 -28.74 11.69
CA VAL A 32 15.22 -29.82 10.84
C VAL A 32 13.98 -30.66 10.53
N GLU A 33 13.65 -30.81 9.24
CA GLU A 33 12.54 -31.61 8.69
C GLU A 33 11.16 -30.95 8.51
N ALA A 34 11.09 -29.80 7.83
CA ALA A 34 9.89 -29.44 7.06
C ALA A 34 10.22 -29.52 5.56
N THR A 35 9.82 -30.62 4.92
CA THR A 35 10.03 -30.91 3.50
C THR A 35 9.42 -29.85 2.58
N GLU A 36 10.20 -29.42 1.59
CA GLU A 36 9.96 -28.38 0.57
C GLU A 36 8.80 -28.65 -0.43
N THR A 37 7.62 -29.13 0.01
CA THR A 37 6.53 -29.55 -0.92
C THR A 37 5.12 -29.06 -0.64
N GLN A 38 4.91 -28.04 0.20
CA GLN A 38 3.65 -27.29 0.22
C GLN A 38 3.87 -25.92 -0.45
N GLN A 39 3.43 -25.79 -1.70
CA GLN A 39 3.36 -24.50 -2.40
C GLN A 39 2.54 -23.50 -1.56
N GLN A 40 3.20 -22.52 -0.94
CA GLN A 40 2.53 -21.42 -0.24
C GLN A 40 1.58 -20.68 -1.20
N LYS A 41 0.27 -20.76 -0.93
CA LYS A 41 -0.82 -20.09 -1.68
C LYS A 41 -1.71 -19.37 -0.68
N VAL A 42 -2.44 -18.35 -1.14
CA VAL A 42 -3.49 -17.68 -0.37
C VAL A 42 -4.41 -18.71 0.28
N HIS A 43 -4.74 -18.50 1.56
CA HIS A 43 -5.65 -19.39 2.27
C HIS A 43 -7.04 -19.38 1.61
N GLN A 44 -7.69 -20.56 1.51
CA GLN A 44 -8.92 -20.72 0.74
C GLN A 44 -10.07 -19.82 1.22
N SER A 45 -10.13 -19.49 2.51
CA SER A 45 -11.14 -18.57 3.06
C SER A 45 -10.94 -17.12 2.61
N LEU A 46 -9.72 -16.75 2.24
CA LEU A 46 -9.32 -15.40 1.84
C LEU A 46 -9.15 -15.24 0.33
N ASP A 47 -9.10 -16.34 -0.43
CA ASP A 47 -8.94 -16.33 -1.88
C ASP A 47 -10.16 -15.65 -2.56
N PRO A 48 -9.96 -14.54 -3.32
CA PRO A 48 -11.02 -13.85 -4.03
C PRO A 48 -11.45 -14.54 -5.34
N PHE A 49 -10.71 -15.56 -5.82
CA PHE A 49 -10.93 -16.16 -7.13
C PHE A 49 -12.30 -16.85 -7.26
N ASP A 50 -13.11 -16.40 -8.22
CA ASP A 50 -14.49 -16.85 -8.46
C ASP A 50 -15.37 -16.78 -7.19
N LYS A 51 -15.06 -15.85 -6.27
CA LYS A 51 -15.84 -15.60 -5.06
C LYS A 51 -16.52 -14.24 -5.12
N VAL A 52 -17.73 -14.19 -4.55
CA VAL A 52 -18.45 -12.94 -4.26
C VAL A 52 -18.70 -12.92 -2.76
N ARG A 53 -18.37 -11.80 -2.11
CA ARG A 53 -18.74 -11.58 -0.70
C ARG A 53 -20.12 -10.93 -0.62
N GLU A 54 -20.81 -11.20 0.47
CA GLU A 54 -22.12 -10.64 0.75
C GLU A 54 -22.24 -10.18 2.20
N CYS A 55 -23.00 -9.11 2.41
CA CYS A 55 -23.28 -8.58 3.73
C CYS A 55 -24.77 -8.23 3.83
N ASN A 56 -25.41 -8.72 4.90
CA ASN A 56 -26.82 -8.42 5.23
C ASN A 56 -26.97 -7.55 6.48
N ASN A 57 -25.86 -7.25 7.15
CA ASN A 57 -25.81 -6.37 8.30
C ASN A 57 -26.10 -4.92 7.89
N GLU A 58 -26.63 -4.12 8.82
CA GLU A 58 -27.03 -2.74 8.57
C GLU A 58 -25.85 -1.85 8.15
N THR A 59 -24.70 -2.04 8.80
CA THR A 59 -23.50 -1.25 8.51
C THR A 59 -22.33 -2.16 8.10
N PRO A 60 -22.14 -2.41 6.79
CA PRO A 60 -20.94 -3.08 6.30
C PRO A 60 -19.73 -2.15 6.41
N ILE A 61 -18.65 -2.64 7.01
CA ILE A 61 -17.38 -1.94 7.18
C ILE A 61 -16.29 -2.78 6.53
N VAL A 62 -15.44 -2.16 5.72
CA VAL A 62 -14.26 -2.81 5.14
C VAL A 62 -13.00 -2.12 5.65
N ILE A 63 -12.05 -2.91 6.11
CA ILE A 63 -10.71 -2.46 6.50
C ILE A 63 -9.73 -3.15 5.56
N ALA A 64 -9.21 -2.39 4.59
CA ALA A 64 -8.27 -2.88 3.58
C ALA A 64 -6.87 -2.34 3.92
N LEU A 65 -6.03 -3.23 4.43
CA LEU A 65 -4.69 -2.92 4.93
C LEU A 65 -3.65 -3.24 3.87
N ASP A 66 -2.74 -2.32 3.66
CA ASP A 66 -1.47 -2.57 2.99
C ASP A 66 -0.61 -3.52 3.83
N VAL A 67 -0.24 -4.67 3.27
CA VAL A 67 0.58 -5.71 3.93
C VAL A 67 1.99 -5.82 3.36
N THR A 68 2.45 -4.77 2.70
CA THR A 68 3.81 -4.71 2.16
C THR A 68 4.85 -4.42 3.25
N ARG A 69 6.12 -4.59 2.89
CA ARG A 69 7.24 -4.57 3.85
C ARG A 69 7.33 -3.28 4.67
N SER A 70 7.00 -2.12 4.09
CA SER A 70 7.01 -0.82 4.78
C SER A 70 5.98 -0.71 5.92
N ARG A 71 5.02 -1.65 5.99
CA ARG A 71 3.87 -1.62 6.92
C ARG A 71 3.68 -2.86 7.77
N GLY A 72 4.60 -3.83 7.76
CA GLY A 72 4.49 -5.06 8.54
C GLY A 72 4.16 -4.83 10.04
N GLU A 73 4.82 -3.87 10.69
CA GLU A 73 4.60 -3.51 12.11
C GLU A 73 3.30 -2.72 12.36
N ASP A 74 2.92 -1.83 11.45
CA ASP A 74 1.68 -1.05 11.56
C ASP A 74 0.45 -1.95 11.41
N THR A 75 0.50 -2.83 10.41
CA THR A 75 -0.55 -3.80 10.12
C THR A 75 -0.70 -4.77 11.29
N ARG A 76 0.40 -5.23 11.90
CA ARG A 76 0.39 -6.00 13.15
C ARG A 76 -0.28 -5.23 14.30
N THR A 77 0.07 -3.95 14.48
CA THR A 77 -0.50 -3.11 15.53
C THR A 77 -2.01 -2.93 15.37
N VAL A 78 -2.48 -2.74 14.13
CA VAL A 78 -3.91 -2.69 13.83
C VAL A 78 -4.55 -4.02 14.20
N TYR A 79 -3.99 -5.15 13.75
CA TYR A 79 -4.51 -6.49 14.04
C TYR A 79 -4.66 -6.78 15.52
N GLU A 80 -3.64 -6.46 16.33
CA GLU A 80 -3.68 -6.67 17.78
C GLU A 80 -4.80 -5.88 18.47
N LYS A 81 -5.20 -4.74 17.91
CA LYS A 81 -6.20 -3.82 18.51
C LYS A 81 -7.62 -3.98 17.95
N LEU A 82 -7.81 -4.76 16.89
CA LEU A 82 -9.14 -4.99 16.29
C LEU A 82 -10.20 -5.51 17.27
N PRO A 83 -9.91 -6.49 18.15
CA PRO A 83 -10.84 -6.95 19.19
C PRO A 83 -11.40 -5.81 20.04
N MET A 84 -10.54 -4.88 20.44
CA MET A 84 -10.91 -3.73 21.24
C MET A 84 -11.75 -2.75 20.43
N PHE A 85 -11.41 -2.52 19.16
CA PHE A 85 -12.16 -1.66 18.25
C PHE A 85 -13.59 -2.16 18.02
N ILE A 86 -13.79 -3.46 17.75
CA ILE A 86 -15.12 -4.06 17.57
C ILE A 86 -15.95 -3.90 18.83
N GLY A 87 -15.35 -4.21 20.00
CA GLY A 87 -15.99 -4.03 21.29
C GLY A 87 -16.43 -2.58 21.51
N GLN A 88 -15.57 -1.60 21.23
CA GLN A 88 -15.91 -0.18 21.38
C GLN A 88 -17.01 0.26 20.42
N LEU A 89 -16.95 -0.18 19.17
CA LEU A 89 -17.93 0.18 18.13
C LEU A 89 -19.34 -0.33 18.49
N LEU A 90 -19.44 -1.54 19.05
CA LEU A 90 -20.69 -2.10 19.57
C LEU A 90 -21.16 -1.43 20.86
N MET A 91 -20.26 -1.22 21.83
CA MET A 91 -20.61 -0.65 23.15
C MET A 91 -21.02 0.82 23.08
N LYS A 92 -20.38 1.61 22.21
CA LYS A 92 -20.67 3.04 22.05
C LYS A 92 -21.79 3.32 21.05
N GLN A 93 -22.25 2.30 20.32
CA GLN A 93 -23.29 2.41 19.29
C GLN A 93 -22.98 3.49 18.25
N TYR A 94 -21.71 3.64 17.85
CA TYR A 94 -21.34 4.63 16.84
C TYR A 94 -22.02 4.38 15.50
N VAL A 95 -22.27 3.10 15.18
CA VAL A 95 -23.03 2.64 14.01
C VAL A 95 -23.95 1.47 14.41
N PRO A 96 -25.12 1.31 13.77
CA PRO A 96 -26.01 0.19 14.04
C PRO A 96 -25.59 -1.08 13.29
N GLY A 97 -25.68 -2.23 13.95
CA GLY A 97 -25.51 -3.56 13.34
C GLY A 97 -24.27 -3.69 12.43
N PRO A 98 -23.05 -3.48 12.95
CA PRO A 98 -21.82 -3.56 12.15
C PRO A 98 -21.50 -4.99 11.71
N ALA A 99 -20.89 -5.13 10.53
CA ALA A 99 -20.10 -6.30 10.15
C ALA A 99 -18.84 -5.84 9.42
N ILE A 100 -17.71 -6.46 9.72
CA ILE A 100 -16.39 -6.05 9.25
C ILE A 100 -15.84 -7.11 8.30
N SER A 101 -15.31 -6.67 7.17
CA SER A 101 -14.52 -7.48 6.24
C SER A 101 -13.09 -6.96 6.22
N PHE A 102 -12.13 -7.85 6.42
CA PHE A 102 -10.70 -7.54 6.28
C PHE A 102 -10.24 -7.84 4.85
N ALA A 103 -9.40 -6.95 4.32
CA ALA A 103 -8.61 -7.24 3.14
C ALA A 103 -7.15 -6.91 3.38
N ALA A 104 -6.28 -7.76 2.83
CA ALA A 104 -4.85 -7.48 2.73
C ALA A 104 -4.53 -7.16 1.28
N ILE A 105 -3.86 -6.03 1.07
CA ILE A 105 -3.45 -5.50 -0.23
C ILE A 105 -1.93 -5.67 -0.32
N GLY A 106 -1.48 -6.33 -1.39
CA GLY A 106 -0.09 -6.31 -1.82
C GLY A 106 0.00 -5.90 -3.29
N ASP A 107 1.06 -6.33 -3.97
CA ASP A 107 1.38 -5.84 -5.31
C ASP A 107 1.14 -6.89 -6.42
N ALA A 108 0.00 -6.76 -7.10
CA ALA A 108 -0.35 -7.56 -8.28
C ALA A 108 0.53 -7.28 -9.51
N HIS A 109 1.21 -6.13 -9.56
CA HIS A 109 2.07 -5.71 -10.68
C HIS A 109 3.51 -6.16 -10.46
N ALA A 110 3.98 -6.17 -9.22
CA ALA A 110 5.26 -6.77 -8.87
C ALA A 110 5.19 -8.31 -8.81
N GLY A 111 4.01 -8.92 -8.75
CA GLY A 111 3.85 -10.38 -8.86
C GLY A 111 3.99 -11.12 -7.54
N ASP A 112 3.49 -10.49 -6.48
CA ASP A 112 3.15 -11.12 -5.22
C ASP A 112 2.30 -12.38 -5.44
N LYS A 113 2.42 -13.38 -4.54
CA LYS A 113 1.66 -14.64 -4.67
C LYS A 113 0.26 -14.49 -4.06
N ALA A 114 0.07 -13.50 -3.19
CA ALA A 114 -1.15 -13.11 -2.49
C ALA A 114 -1.45 -11.60 -2.62
N PRO A 115 -1.51 -11.04 -3.85
CA PRO A 115 -1.63 -9.60 -4.08
C PRO A 115 -2.97 -9.01 -3.60
N LEU A 116 -3.98 -9.86 -3.40
CA LEU A 116 -5.24 -9.49 -2.77
C LEU A 116 -5.78 -10.68 -1.99
N GLN A 117 -6.12 -10.44 -0.73
CA GLN A 117 -6.77 -11.41 0.15
C GLN A 117 -8.01 -10.74 0.72
N VAL A 118 -9.17 -11.41 0.65
CA VAL A 118 -10.46 -10.83 1.03
C VAL A 118 -11.23 -11.77 1.94
N GLY A 119 -11.38 -11.35 3.19
CA GLY A 119 -12.23 -12.00 4.17
C GLY A 119 -13.73 -11.88 3.86
N GLN A 120 -14.54 -12.58 4.63
CA GLN A 120 -15.99 -12.40 4.65
C GLN A 120 -16.36 -11.30 5.65
N PHE A 121 -17.56 -10.72 5.49
CA PHE A 121 -18.13 -9.84 6.50
C PHE A 121 -18.54 -10.63 7.74
N GLU A 122 -17.90 -10.32 8.87
CA GLU A 122 -18.14 -10.96 10.15
C GLU A 122 -18.45 -9.93 11.24
N ALA A 123 -19.28 -10.33 12.20
CA ALA A 123 -19.74 -9.47 13.31
C ALA A 123 -19.39 -10.05 14.69
N ASP A 124 -18.61 -11.13 14.72
CA ASP A 124 -18.29 -11.90 15.92
C ASP A 124 -16.82 -12.36 15.93
N ASN A 125 -16.48 -13.29 16.82
CA ASN A 125 -15.14 -13.83 17.01
C ASN A 125 -14.58 -14.58 15.79
N ARG A 126 -15.38 -14.88 14.76
CA ARG A 126 -14.88 -15.46 13.50
C ARG A 126 -13.91 -14.54 12.76
N LEU A 127 -13.90 -13.25 13.11
CA LEU A 127 -12.85 -12.33 12.67
C LEU A 127 -11.45 -12.81 13.06
N ASP A 128 -11.27 -13.40 14.24
CA ASP A 128 -9.96 -13.90 14.67
C ASP A 128 -9.45 -15.03 13.77
N ASP A 129 -10.36 -15.87 13.27
CA ASP A 129 -10.06 -16.94 12.31
C ASP A 129 -9.74 -16.38 10.92
N VAL A 130 -10.42 -15.31 10.48
CA VAL A 130 -10.06 -14.63 9.22
C VAL A 130 -8.66 -14.05 9.31
N LEU A 131 -8.32 -13.43 10.44
CA LEU A 131 -7.04 -12.76 10.67
C LEU A 131 -5.87 -13.74 10.78
N SER A 132 -6.05 -14.90 11.42
CA SER A 132 -4.99 -15.92 11.55
C SER A 132 -4.55 -16.51 10.21
N HIS A 133 -5.40 -16.40 9.18
CA HIS A 133 -5.13 -16.91 7.84
C HIS A 133 -4.50 -15.88 6.90
N VAL A 134 -4.38 -14.60 7.31
CA VAL A 134 -3.81 -13.55 6.46
C VAL A 134 -2.32 -13.79 6.27
N TRP A 135 -1.90 -13.85 5.01
CA TRP A 135 -0.50 -13.94 4.65
C TRP A 135 0.07 -12.54 4.43
N ILE A 136 0.96 -12.11 5.33
CA ILE A 136 1.77 -10.89 5.14
C ILE A 136 3.00 -11.34 4.36
N GLU A 137 3.04 -11.06 3.05
CA GLU A 137 4.11 -11.56 2.19
C GLU A 137 5.44 -10.78 2.37
N GLU A 138 5.43 -9.66 3.12
CA GLU A 138 6.56 -8.71 3.22
C GLU A 138 7.19 -8.43 1.84
N GLY A 139 6.35 -8.50 0.80
CA GLY A 139 6.67 -8.10 -0.55
C GLY A 139 6.47 -6.61 -0.70
N GLY A 140 7.03 -6.05 -1.77
CA GLY A 140 6.72 -4.72 -2.25
C GLY A 140 7.17 -4.59 -3.70
N GLY A 141 6.56 -3.70 -4.45
CA GLY A 141 7.03 -3.35 -5.78
C GLY A 141 8.27 -2.46 -5.74
N GLY A 142 8.45 -1.69 -4.67
CA GLY A 142 9.39 -0.58 -4.67
C GLY A 142 9.05 0.39 -5.79
N THR A 143 7.77 0.60 -6.09
CA THR A 143 7.26 1.57 -7.08
C THR A 143 6.61 2.78 -6.41
N GLY A 144 6.39 2.73 -5.10
CA GLY A 144 5.54 3.68 -4.38
C GLY A 144 4.06 3.55 -4.77
N GLN A 145 3.66 2.38 -5.27
CA GLN A 145 2.29 2.06 -5.68
C GLN A 145 1.95 0.61 -5.33
N GLU A 146 0.73 0.41 -4.82
CA GLU A 146 0.15 -0.90 -4.47
C GLU A 146 -1.20 -1.12 -5.14
N SER A 147 -1.71 -2.37 -5.10
CA SER A 147 -2.91 -2.78 -5.86
C SER A 147 -4.25 -2.40 -5.21
N TYR A 148 -4.36 -1.16 -4.73
CA TYR A 148 -5.58 -0.61 -4.14
C TYR A 148 -6.78 -0.67 -5.09
N GLU A 149 -6.55 -0.46 -6.39
CA GLU A 149 -7.57 -0.51 -7.43
C GLU A 149 -8.17 -1.92 -7.58
N LEU A 150 -7.39 -2.97 -7.31
CA LEU A 150 -7.85 -4.35 -7.37
C LEU A 150 -8.82 -4.65 -6.22
N ALA A 151 -8.51 -4.18 -5.01
CA ALA A 151 -9.41 -4.27 -3.86
C ALA A 151 -10.70 -3.47 -4.11
N ALA A 152 -10.59 -2.25 -4.63
CA ALA A 152 -11.75 -1.42 -4.98
C ALA A 152 -12.66 -2.12 -6.00
N TYR A 153 -12.08 -2.74 -7.02
CA TYR A 153 -12.83 -3.48 -8.05
C TYR A 153 -13.55 -4.70 -7.47
N PHE A 154 -12.93 -5.44 -6.55
CA PHE A 154 -13.59 -6.55 -5.87
C PHE A 154 -14.80 -6.05 -5.05
N TYR A 155 -14.58 -5.08 -4.15
CA TYR A 155 -15.62 -4.64 -3.22
C TYR A 155 -16.73 -3.81 -3.84
N SER A 156 -16.48 -3.09 -4.94
CA SER A 156 -17.56 -2.43 -5.70
C SER A 156 -18.64 -3.42 -6.19
N ARG A 157 -18.31 -4.71 -6.24
CA ARG A 157 -19.20 -5.79 -6.72
C ARG A 157 -19.69 -6.71 -5.61
N THR A 158 -19.23 -6.51 -4.39
CA THR A 158 -19.80 -7.13 -3.18
C THR A 158 -21.30 -6.84 -3.10
N LYS A 159 -22.07 -7.85 -2.71
CA LYS A 159 -23.51 -7.75 -2.54
C LYS A 159 -23.83 -7.21 -1.15
N LEU A 160 -24.38 -6.00 -1.10
CA LEU A 160 -24.77 -5.34 0.15
C LEU A 160 -26.30 -5.28 0.22
N VAL A 161 -26.91 -6.24 0.91
CA VAL A 161 -28.38 -6.42 0.91
C VAL A 161 -29.09 -5.19 1.49
N GLN A 162 -28.53 -4.57 2.53
CA GLN A 162 -29.15 -3.39 3.16
C GLN A 162 -28.99 -2.13 2.31
N TYR A 163 -27.86 -1.99 1.60
CA TYR A 163 -27.68 -0.90 0.64
C TYR A 163 -28.70 -0.98 -0.50
N GLU A 164 -28.94 -2.17 -1.07
CA GLU A 164 -29.93 -2.37 -2.13
C GLU A 164 -31.36 -2.01 -1.69
N LYS A 165 -31.67 -2.18 -0.39
CA LYS A 165 -32.99 -1.88 0.18
C LYS A 165 -33.17 -0.42 0.60
N THR A 166 -32.12 0.19 1.15
CA THR A 166 -32.22 1.47 1.86
C THR A 166 -31.46 2.61 1.18
N GLY A 167 -30.54 2.28 0.27
CA GLY A 167 -29.55 3.22 -0.27
C GLY A 167 -28.48 3.65 0.74
N LYS A 168 -28.51 3.15 1.98
CA LYS A 168 -27.51 3.47 3.00
C LYS A 168 -26.18 2.80 2.64
N LYS A 169 -25.14 3.61 2.46
CA LYS A 169 -23.79 3.16 2.11
C LYS A 169 -23.10 2.50 3.30
N GLY A 170 -22.19 1.58 3.01
CA GLY A 170 -21.23 1.07 3.98
C GLY A 170 -20.06 2.02 4.21
N TYR A 171 -19.07 1.57 4.98
CA TYR A 171 -17.80 2.26 5.19
C TYR A 171 -16.65 1.44 4.62
N PHE A 172 -15.72 2.10 3.95
CA PHE A 172 -14.53 1.47 3.40
C PHE A 172 -13.30 2.28 3.77
N PHE A 173 -12.34 1.66 4.42
CA PHE A 173 -11.08 2.28 4.82
C PHE A 173 -9.94 1.57 4.10
N PHE A 174 -9.27 2.29 3.20
CA PHE A 174 -7.92 1.97 2.79
C PHE A 174 -6.96 2.46 3.87
N VAL A 175 -6.01 1.63 4.26
CA VAL A 175 -4.94 1.99 5.19
C VAL A 175 -3.61 1.63 4.55
N GLY A 176 -2.78 2.62 4.31
CA GLY A 176 -1.45 2.42 3.74
C GLY A 176 -0.84 3.75 3.34
N ASP A 177 0.31 3.68 2.69
CA ASP A 177 1.12 4.87 2.45
C ASP A 177 1.72 5.00 1.06
N GLU A 178 1.26 4.16 0.15
CA GLU A 178 1.62 4.19 -1.25
C GLU A 178 0.49 4.73 -2.13
N GLY A 179 0.84 5.07 -3.36
CA GLY A 179 -0.11 5.38 -4.43
C GLY A 179 -0.87 4.14 -4.91
N TYR A 180 -1.84 4.35 -5.81
CA TYR A 180 -2.52 3.26 -6.53
C TYR A 180 -2.06 3.20 -7.98
N TYR A 181 -2.18 2.04 -8.63
CA TYR A 181 -1.88 1.97 -10.07
C TYR A 181 -2.97 2.69 -10.88
N PRO A 182 -2.64 3.58 -11.85
CA PRO A 182 -3.64 4.34 -12.61
C PRO A 182 -4.59 3.53 -13.49
N THR A 183 -4.23 2.28 -13.81
CA THR A 183 -5.00 1.39 -14.67
C THR A 183 -5.05 0.01 -14.06
N LEU A 184 -6.25 -0.57 -13.97
CA LEU A 184 -6.48 -1.95 -13.57
C LEU A 184 -6.47 -2.88 -14.81
N PRO A 185 -5.43 -3.72 -14.98
CA PRO A 185 -5.30 -4.62 -16.11
C PRO A 185 -6.31 -5.77 -16.07
N LYS A 186 -7.00 -6.02 -17.20
CA LYS A 186 -7.97 -7.14 -17.30
C LYS A 186 -7.37 -8.52 -17.03
N LYS A 187 -6.06 -8.67 -17.28
CA LYS A 187 -5.33 -9.91 -17.03
C LYS A 187 -5.20 -10.21 -15.54
N GLN A 188 -4.89 -9.18 -14.73
CA GLN A 188 -4.81 -9.32 -13.27
C GLN A 188 -6.17 -9.65 -12.69
N VAL A 189 -7.22 -8.93 -13.12
CA VAL A 189 -8.61 -9.23 -12.72
C VAL A 189 -8.98 -10.69 -13.03
N ARG A 190 -8.70 -11.16 -14.24
CA ARG A 190 -8.96 -12.56 -14.62
C ARG A 190 -8.16 -13.56 -13.80
N LYS A 191 -6.90 -13.26 -13.50
CA LYS A 191 -5.99 -14.16 -12.78
C LYS A 191 -6.35 -14.26 -11.29
N ILE A 192 -6.66 -13.12 -10.66
CA ILE A 192 -6.78 -13.01 -9.20
C ILE A 192 -8.24 -13.13 -8.77
N ILE A 193 -9.17 -12.50 -9.50
CA ILE A 193 -10.60 -12.48 -9.13
C ILE A 193 -11.43 -13.47 -9.96
N GLY A 194 -10.97 -13.83 -11.17
CA GLY A 194 -11.65 -14.78 -12.06
C GLY A 194 -12.53 -14.12 -13.13
N ASP A 195 -12.75 -12.80 -13.03
CA ASP A 195 -13.64 -12.09 -13.94
C ASP A 195 -13.05 -11.85 -15.34
N LYS A 196 -13.93 -11.88 -16.33
CA LYS A 196 -13.59 -11.67 -17.74
C LYS A 196 -13.96 -10.27 -18.20
N LEU A 197 -13.06 -9.31 -17.97
CA LEU A 197 -13.19 -7.96 -18.48
C LEU A 197 -12.87 -7.85 -19.97
N LYS A 198 -13.61 -7.00 -20.69
CA LYS A 198 -13.39 -6.74 -22.13
C LYS A 198 -12.12 -5.91 -22.38
N LYS A 199 -11.90 -4.90 -21.54
CA LYS A 199 -10.77 -3.96 -21.60
C LYS A 199 -10.18 -3.72 -20.21
N ASP A 200 -9.00 -3.14 -20.17
CA ASP A 200 -8.39 -2.59 -18.95
C ASP A 200 -9.27 -1.42 -18.46
N LEU A 201 -9.33 -1.20 -17.14
CA LEU A 201 -10.17 -0.18 -16.52
C LEU A 201 -9.33 0.97 -15.97
N ASP A 202 -9.89 2.17 -16.00
CA ASP A 202 -9.30 3.33 -15.32
C ASP A 202 -9.59 3.20 -13.81
N SER A 203 -8.55 3.29 -12.99
CA SER A 203 -8.69 3.12 -11.53
C SER A 203 -9.58 4.18 -10.90
N ILE A 204 -9.65 5.40 -11.46
CA ILE A 204 -10.58 6.44 -11.01
C ILE A 204 -12.03 6.01 -11.20
N GLU A 205 -12.36 5.35 -12.32
CA GLU A 205 -13.70 4.80 -12.55
C GLU A 205 -14.02 3.68 -11.56
N VAL A 206 -13.02 2.85 -11.22
CA VAL A 206 -13.16 1.79 -10.22
C VAL A 206 -13.42 2.36 -8.83
N PHE A 207 -12.67 3.37 -8.40
CA PHE A 207 -12.90 4.03 -7.10
C PHE A 207 -14.24 4.75 -7.05
N LYS A 208 -14.71 5.32 -8.17
CA LYS A 208 -16.07 5.88 -8.26
C LYS A 208 -17.14 4.81 -8.07
N ALA A 209 -16.99 3.65 -8.71
CA ALA A 209 -17.91 2.53 -8.54
C ALA A 209 -17.92 2.01 -7.08
N LEU A 210 -16.77 1.99 -6.40
CA LEU A 210 -16.70 1.68 -4.97
C LEU A 210 -17.48 2.72 -4.13
N GLN A 211 -17.30 4.00 -4.44
CA GLN A 211 -17.96 5.13 -3.75
C GLN A 211 -19.49 5.15 -3.94
N GLU A 212 -20.06 4.45 -4.92
CA GLU A 212 -21.51 4.29 -5.04
C GLU A 212 -22.11 3.53 -3.84
N LYS A 213 -21.37 2.54 -3.32
CA LYS A 213 -21.81 1.63 -2.26
C LYS A 213 -21.22 1.95 -0.88
N PHE A 214 -20.08 2.63 -0.84
CA PHE A 214 -19.34 2.91 0.39
C PHE A 214 -19.00 4.40 0.54
N HIS A 215 -18.93 4.87 1.78
CA HIS A 215 -18.12 6.02 2.16
C HIS A 215 -16.67 5.55 2.21
N VAL A 216 -15.88 5.96 1.22
CA VAL A 216 -14.50 5.49 1.03
C VAL A 216 -13.54 6.52 1.63
N PHE A 217 -12.66 6.05 2.51
CA PHE A 217 -11.62 6.83 3.17
C PHE A 217 -10.25 6.22 2.88
N PHE A 218 -9.24 7.08 2.81
CA PHE A 218 -7.85 6.68 2.80
C PHE A 218 -7.19 7.20 4.08
N VAL A 219 -6.76 6.28 4.94
CA VAL A 219 -6.05 6.58 6.18
C VAL A 219 -4.56 6.45 5.88
N TYR A 220 -3.86 7.58 5.96
CA TYR A 220 -2.46 7.71 5.60
C TYR A 220 -1.59 7.92 6.84
N PRO A 221 -0.93 6.89 7.37
CA PRO A 221 -0.02 7.05 8.49
C PRO A 221 1.31 7.62 7.97
N THR A 222 1.61 8.86 8.31
CA THR A 222 2.88 9.52 7.99
C THR A 222 4.01 8.76 8.68
N GLN A 223 5.13 8.63 7.98
CA GLN A 223 6.37 8.08 8.51
C GLN A 223 7.46 9.15 8.38
N SER A 224 8.48 9.08 9.23
CA SER A 224 9.65 9.93 9.02
C SER A 224 10.32 9.58 7.70
N TRP A 225 10.92 10.59 7.07
CA TRP A 225 11.68 10.42 5.84
C TRP A 225 12.77 9.34 5.96
N GLU A 226 13.45 9.27 7.10
CA GLU A 226 14.46 8.26 7.41
C GLU A 226 13.89 6.83 7.37
N SER A 227 12.68 6.61 7.90
CA SER A 227 12.03 5.29 7.89
C SER A 227 11.75 4.81 6.48
N ARG A 228 11.26 5.70 5.61
CA ARG A 228 10.91 5.36 4.23
C ARG A 228 12.12 5.00 3.37
N ILE A 229 13.22 5.74 3.55
CA ILE A 229 14.48 5.43 2.87
C ILE A 229 14.96 4.05 3.30
N ASN A 230 14.91 3.74 4.60
CA ASN A 230 15.30 2.42 5.10
C ASN A 230 14.46 1.29 4.49
N ASP A 231 13.16 1.50 4.28
CA ASP A 231 12.28 0.48 3.67
C ASP A 231 12.61 0.25 2.19
N ILE A 232 12.87 1.31 1.42
CA ILE A 232 13.29 1.23 0.01
C ILE A 232 14.64 0.50 -0.09
N ASP A 233 15.64 0.94 0.69
CA ASP A 233 16.98 0.34 0.71
C ASP A 233 16.89 -1.15 1.11
N ALA A 234 16.01 -1.50 2.05
CA ALA A 234 15.81 -2.87 2.48
C ALA A 234 15.19 -3.77 1.40
N GLU A 235 14.28 -3.25 0.57
CA GLU A 235 13.71 -3.97 -0.57
C GLU A 235 14.75 -4.21 -1.68
N ILE A 236 15.53 -3.18 -2.03
CA ILE A 236 16.62 -3.30 -3.01
C ILE A 236 17.64 -4.32 -2.54
N LYS A 237 18.06 -4.21 -1.27
CA LYS A 237 18.97 -5.16 -0.65
C LYS A 237 18.47 -6.59 -0.73
N LYS A 238 17.20 -6.82 -0.41
CA LYS A 238 16.57 -8.14 -0.49
C LYS A 238 16.63 -8.69 -1.91
N ARG A 239 16.19 -7.93 -2.92
CA ARG A 239 16.20 -8.42 -4.32
C ARG A 239 17.61 -8.72 -4.82
N VAL A 240 18.58 -7.83 -4.56
CA VAL A 240 19.99 -8.04 -4.96
C VAL A 240 20.54 -9.31 -4.33
N GLN A 241 20.34 -9.52 -3.03
CA GLN A 241 20.85 -10.68 -2.30
C GLN A 241 20.17 -11.99 -2.71
N GLU A 242 18.84 -11.97 -2.90
CA GLU A 242 18.07 -13.14 -3.38
C GLU A 242 18.50 -13.55 -4.80
N ALA A 243 18.89 -12.59 -5.64
CA ALA A 243 19.43 -12.83 -6.97
C ALA A 243 20.92 -13.25 -6.97
N GLY A 244 21.56 -13.30 -5.79
CA GLY A 244 22.96 -13.71 -5.62
C GLY A 244 23.99 -12.59 -5.80
N GLY A 245 23.55 -11.34 -5.87
CA GLY A 245 24.39 -10.14 -6.00
C GLY A 245 25.01 -9.68 -4.69
N GLN A 246 26.06 -8.87 -4.81
CA GLN A 246 26.71 -8.25 -3.65
C GLN A 246 26.20 -6.82 -3.43
N TYR A 247 25.50 -6.63 -2.32
CA TYR A 247 25.01 -5.32 -1.87
C TYR A 247 26.05 -4.55 -1.03
N ASP A 248 26.60 -5.20 0.01
CA ASP A 248 27.51 -4.54 0.97
C ASP A 248 29.00 -4.65 0.55
N GLY A 249 29.86 -3.79 1.11
CA GLY A 249 31.32 -3.87 0.93
C GLY A 249 31.79 -3.38 -0.45
N VAL A 250 31.24 -2.24 -0.86
CA VAL A 250 31.43 -1.63 -2.18
C VAL A 250 31.91 -0.19 -2.04
N ASP A 251 32.67 0.29 -3.03
CA ASP A 251 32.95 1.74 -3.19
C ASP A 251 31.82 2.41 -3.97
N ILE A 252 31.37 1.73 -5.03
CA ILE A 252 30.27 2.17 -5.88
C ILE A 252 29.37 0.97 -6.13
N ARG A 253 28.05 1.15 -6.00
CA ARG A 253 27.05 0.19 -6.46
C ARG A 253 25.94 0.91 -7.17
N VAL A 254 25.44 0.30 -8.24
CA VAL A 254 24.30 0.77 -8.99
C VAL A 254 23.35 -0.41 -9.15
N SER A 255 22.16 -0.32 -8.57
CA SER A 255 21.14 -1.35 -8.66
C SER A 255 19.91 -0.80 -9.39
N LEU A 256 19.42 -1.53 -10.39
CA LEU A 256 18.23 -1.20 -11.19
C LEU A 256 17.09 -2.15 -10.82
N LEU A 257 15.88 -1.63 -10.63
CA LEU A 257 14.67 -2.39 -10.30
C LEU A 257 13.52 -1.98 -11.20
N TRP A 258 12.67 -2.94 -11.55
CA TRP A 258 11.41 -2.69 -12.23
C TRP A 258 10.41 -3.81 -11.95
N ASN A 259 9.14 -3.60 -12.29
CA ASN A 259 8.03 -4.49 -11.93
C ASN A 259 7.26 -5.01 -13.15
N ASN A 260 7.96 -5.68 -14.07
CA ASN A 260 7.35 -6.50 -15.12
C ASN A 260 8.38 -7.48 -15.69
N ARG A 261 7.99 -8.28 -16.70
CA ARG A 261 8.87 -9.27 -17.32
C ARG A 261 9.82 -8.72 -18.37
N ASN A 262 9.76 -7.43 -18.71
CA ASN A 262 10.64 -6.87 -19.74
C ASN A 262 12.10 -6.97 -19.31
N ASP A 263 12.97 -6.91 -20.30
CA ASP A 263 14.41 -7.03 -20.16
C ASP A 263 15.00 -5.62 -20.19
N LEU A 264 15.22 -5.04 -19.01
CA LEU A 264 15.89 -3.75 -18.86
C LEU A 264 17.35 -3.99 -18.50
N ASP A 265 18.24 -3.45 -19.33
CA ASP A 265 19.68 -3.52 -19.11
C ASP A 265 20.16 -2.27 -18.34
N LEU A 266 20.94 -2.51 -17.30
CA LEU A 266 21.75 -1.52 -16.62
C LEU A 266 23.11 -1.41 -17.31
N HIS A 267 23.43 -0.19 -17.72
CA HIS A 267 24.73 0.15 -18.28
C HIS A 267 25.43 1.16 -17.38
N VAL A 268 26.72 0.93 -17.11
CA VAL A 268 27.60 1.96 -16.52
C VAL A 268 28.79 2.20 -17.43
N ILE A 269 28.97 3.43 -17.87
CA ILE A 269 30.16 3.89 -18.58
C ILE A 269 31.17 4.32 -17.52
N THR A 270 32.33 3.69 -17.55
CA THR A 270 33.42 3.89 -16.59
C THR A 270 34.33 5.05 -17.01
N PRO A 271 35.23 5.54 -16.12
CA PRO A 271 36.18 6.60 -16.46
C PRO A 271 37.10 6.30 -17.65
N SER A 272 37.33 5.02 -17.95
CA SER A 272 38.11 4.60 -19.12
C SER A 272 37.37 4.76 -20.45
N GLY A 273 36.07 5.06 -20.40
CA GLY A 273 35.15 5.03 -21.53
C GLY A 273 34.58 3.64 -21.83
N GLU A 274 35.00 2.60 -21.10
CA GLU A 274 34.43 1.26 -21.22
C GLU A 274 33.02 1.20 -20.64
N ARG A 275 32.12 0.51 -21.32
CA ARG A 275 30.74 0.28 -20.88
C ARG A 275 30.60 -1.11 -20.26
N ILE A 276 30.13 -1.16 -19.03
CA ILE A 276 29.69 -2.39 -18.36
C ILE A 276 28.23 -2.61 -18.72
N TYR A 277 27.90 -3.79 -19.21
CA TYR A 277 26.54 -4.24 -19.57
C TYR A 277 26.55 -5.75 -19.79
N TYR A 278 25.40 -6.35 -20.14
CA TYR A 278 25.28 -7.78 -20.41
C TYR A 278 26.41 -8.39 -21.28
N GLY A 279 26.77 -7.72 -22.37
CA GLY A 279 27.82 -8.17 -23.31
C GLY A 279 29.25 -7.90 -22.85
N ASN A 280 29.45 -7.11 -21.79
CA ASN A 280 30.74 -6.82 -21.19
C ASN A 280 30.58 -6.67 -19.67
N LYS A 281 30.41 -7.79 -18.97
CA LYS A 281 30.03 -7.80 -17.55
C LYS A 281 31.13 -7.33 -16.61
N GLN A 282 32.40 -7.42 -17.01
CA GLN A 282 33.54 -7.00 -16.20
C GLN A 282 34.36 -5.97 -16.97
N SER A 283 34.54 -4.80 -16.39
CA SER A 283 35.40 -3.75 -16.93
C SER A 283 36.82 -3.88 -16.41
N ARG A 284 37.78 -3.35 -17.18
CA ARG A 284 39.16 -3.10 -16.74
C ARG A 284 39.24 -2.09 -15.59
N CYS A 285 38.19 -1.32 -15.37
CA CYS A 285 38.01 -0.47 -14.21
C CYS A 285 37.50 -1.25 -12.97
N GLU A 286 37.63 -2.59 -12.94
CA GLU A 286 37.22 -3.48 -11.84
C GLU A 286 35.71 -3.53 -11.53
N GLY A 287 34.90 -2.84 -12.35
CA GLY A 287 33.45 -2.86 -12.22
C GLY A 287 32.85 -4.16 -12.74
N TRP A 288 31.83 -4.67 -12.05
CA TRP A 288 31.23 -5.96 -12.36
C TRP A 288 29.70 -5.90 -12.29
N LEU A 289 29.02 -6.27 -13.38
CA LEU A 289 27.61 -6.66 -13.42
C LEU A 289 27.46 -8.06 -12.82
N ASP A 290 27.13 -8.12 -11.53
CA ASP A 290 27.03 -9.38 -10.78
C ASP A 290 25.61 -9.95 -10.76
N VAL A 291 24.59 -9.12 -10.99
CA VAL A 291 23.20 -9.54 -11.20
C VAL A 291 22.65 -8.95 -12.48
N ASP A 292 22.02 -9.81 -13.27
CA ASP A 292 21.44 -9.56 -14.58
C ASP A 292 20.23 -10.50 -14.69
N MET A 293 19.03 -9.92 -14.71
CA MET A 293 17.77 -10.65 -14.63
C MET A 293 16.88 -10.33 -15.81
N ASN A 294 15.96 -11.25 -16.13
CA ASN A 294 14.95 -11.10 -17.19
C ASN A 294 15.45 -11.17 -18.64
N VAL A 295 16.66 -11.73 -18.87
CA VAL A 295 17.14 -12.14 -20.20
C VAL A 295 16.09 -12.96 -20.98
N ARG A 296 15.23 -13.75 -20.28
CA ARG A 296 14.09 -14.46 -20.90
C ARG A 296 12.74 -14.14 -20.25
N GLY A 297 12.66 -13.03 -19.51
CA GLY A 297 11.45 -12.59 -18.81
C GLY A 297 10.97 -13.54 -17.72
N GLU A 298 11.90 -14.08 -16.93
CA GLU A 298 11.68 -15.11 -15.92
C GLU A 298 10.83 -14.64 -14.72
N THR A 299 11.01 -13.39 -14.28
CA THR A 299 10.37 -12.82 -13.08
C THR A 299 9.65 -11.50 -13.38
N SER A 300 8.70 -11.14 -12.53
CA SER A 300 8.07 -9.81 -12.50
C SER A 300 8.72 -8.84 -11.50
N LYS A 301 9.67 -9.32 -10.67
CA LYS A 301 10.50 -8.49 -9.76
C LYS A 301 11.99 -8.56 -10.10
N PRO A 302 12.40 -8.27 -11.34
CA PRO A 302 13.81 -8.27 -11.70
C PRO A 302 14.61 -7.19 -10.96
N VAL A 303 15.90 -7.46 -10.87
CA VAL A 303 16.91 -6.53 -10.41
C VAL A 303 18.17 -6.72 -11.26
N GLU A 304 18.88 -5.64 -11.55
CA GLU A 304 20.27 -5.71 -12.02
C GLU A 304 21.19 -4.99 -11.03
N ASN A 305 22.44 -5.42 -10.97
CA ASN A 305 23.41 -4.84 -10.04
C ASN A 305 24.80 -4.76 -10.68
N ILE A 306 25.35 -3.54 -10.74
CA ILE A 306 26.74 -3.28 -11.09
C ILE A 306 27.44 -2.72 -9.87
N ARG A 307 28.60 -3.26 -9.53
CA ARG A 307 29.37 -2.79 -8.36
C ARG A 307 30.86 -2.69 -8.60
N TRP A 308 31.51 -2.01 -7.67
CA TRP A 308 32.95 -1.98 -7.42
C TRP A 308 33.21 -2.38 -5.98
N LYS A 309 34.06 -3.37 -5.76
CA LYS A 309 34.47 -3.78 -4.40
C LYS A 309 35.18 -2.63 -3.70
N THR A 310 35.12 -2.61 -2.37
CA THR A 310 35.86 -1.61 -1.60
C THR A 310 37.35 -1.55 -1.99
N GLY A 311 37.85 -0.35 -2.27
CA GLY A 311 39.21 -0.07 -2.70
C GLY A 311 39.52 -0.36 -4.18
N THR A 312 38.52 -0.58 -5.03
CA THR A 312 38.72 -0.94 -6.45
C THR A 312 38.22 0.09 -7.44
N ALA A 313 37.30 0.99 -7.04
CA ALA A 313 36.74 1.98 -7.95
C ALA A 313 37.79 3.02 -8.38
N PRO A 314 38.10 3.17 -9.68
CA PRO A 314 39.04 4.20 -10.13
C PRO A 314 38.43 5.60 -10.06
N LYS A 315 39.29 6.59 -9.86
CA LYS A 315 38.92 8.00 -9.96
C LYS A 315 38.44 8.35 -11.38
N GLY A 316 37.36 9.12 -11.47
CA GLY A 316 36.91 9.76 -12.71
C GLY A 316 35.39 9.81 -12.83
N THR A 317 34.92 10.07 -14.04
CA THR A 317 33.49 10.25 -14.33
C THR A 317 32.83 8.92 -14.67
N TYR A 318 31.69 8.66 -14.05
CA TYR A 318 30.82 7.52 -14.29
C TYR A 318 29.50 8.00 -14.84
N GLN A 319 28.90 7.23 -15.75
CA GLN A 319 27.57 7.52 -16.27
C GLN A 319 26.70 6.27 -16.24
N VAL A 320 25.57 6.38 -15.54
CA VAL A 320 24.55 5.34 -15.40
C VAL A 320 23.48 5.54 -16.47
N VAL A 321 23.20 4.47 -17.21
CA VAL A 321 22.22 4.47 -18.30
C VAL A 321 21.34 3.23 -18.16
N VAL A 322 20.03 3.41 -18.29
CA VAL A 322 19.07 2.31 -18.35
C VAL A 322 18.60 2.17 -19.79
N ARG A 323 18.52 0.93 -20.28
CA ARG A 323 18.12 0.59 -21.64
C ARG A 323 17.01 -0.44 -21.61
N ASN A 324 16.04 -0.31 -22.50
CA ASN A 324 15.10 -1.39 -22.79
C ASN A 324 15.67 -2.29 -23.88
N PHE A 325 16.10 -3.49 -23.49
CA PHE A 325 16.63 -4.48 -24.42
C PHE A 325 15.50 -5.18 -25.17
N ALA A 326 14.55 -5.74 -24.43
CA ALA A 326 13.45 -6.50 -25.00
C ALA A 326 12.15 -6.39 -24.20
N PHE A 327 11.03 -6.35 -24.94
CA PHE A 327 9.71 -6.54 -24.37
C PHE A 327 9.38 -8.04 -24.29
N HIS A 328 9.18 -8.55 -23.09
CA HIS A 328 8.62 -9.88 -22.87
C HIS A 328 7.12 -9.82 -22.49
N GLU A 329 6.63 -8.62 -22.14
CA GLU A 329 5.21 -8.40 -21.96
C GLU A 329 4.44 -8.47 -23.29
N PRO A 330 3.23 -9.08 -23.34
CA PRO A 330 2.48 -9.22 -24.59
C PRO A 330 2.03 -7.89 -25.23
N LYS A 331 2.01 -6.81 -24.45
CA LYS A 331 1.81 -5.44 -24.95
C LYS A 331 3.09 -4.66 -24.69
N LYS A 332 3.58 -3.95 -25.71
CA LYS A 332 4.71 -3.02 -25.59
C LYS A 332 4.24 -1.73 -24.91
N THR A 333 4.19 -1.74 -23.59
CA THR A 333 3.87 -0.57 -22.76
C THR A 333 5.14 0.01 -22.14
N ARG A 334 5.11 1.29 -21.78
CA ARG A 334 6.20 1.92 -21.01
C ARG A 334 6.49 1.09 -19.76
N THR A 335 7.76 1.00 -19.37
CA THR A 335 8.18 0.35 -18.13
C THR A 335 8.68 1.42 -17.18
N GLU A 336 8.14 1.43 -15.96
CA GLU A 336 8.65 2.27 -14.89
C GLU A 336 9.79 1.51 -14.20
N PHE A 337 10.86 2.23 -13.86
CA PHE A 337 12.05 1.65 -13.25
C PHE A 337 12.61 2.58 -12.17
N GLN A 338 13.41 2.00 -11.28
CA GLN A 338 14.13 2.71 -10.22
C GLN A 338 15.59 2.32 -10.22
N VAL A 339 16.45 3.28 -9.88
CA VAL A 339 17.90 3.08 -9.77
C VAL A 339 18.38 3.60 -8.43
N GLU A 340 19.12 2.78 -7.71
CA GLU A 340 19.85 3.15 -6.51
C GLU A 340 21.35 3.15 -6.82
N CYS A 341 22.03 4.26 -6.53
CA CYS A 341 23.46 4.45 -6.64
C CYS A 341 24.04 4.69 -5.24
N GLU A 342 24.87 3.77 -4.76
CA GLU A 342 25.70 3.95 -3.56
C GLU A 342 27.10 4.40 -3.99
N ILE A 343 27.62 5.48 -3.40
CA ILE A 343 28.96 6.01 -3.67
C ILE A 343 29.62 6.34 -2.33
N ASP A 344 30.65 5.59 -1.93
CA ASP A 344 31.33 5.68 -0.63
C ASP A 344 30.35 5.67 0.58
N GLY A 345 29.25 4.92 0.47
CA GLY A 345 28.18 4.84 1.48
C GLY A 345 27.14 5.95 1.40
N GLU A 346 27.27 6.93 0.50
CA GLU A 346 26.19 7.86 0.16
C GLU A 346 25.24 7.21 -0.84
N MET A 347 23.98 7.05 -0.44
CA MET A 347 22.92 6.51 -1.29
C MET A 347 22.33 7.59 -2.17
N LYS A 348 21.95 7.29 -3.42
CA LYS A 348 21.20 8.14 -4.36
C LYS A 348 20.14 7.32 -5.08
N HIS A 349 18.89 7.78 -5.09
CA HIS A 349 17.77 7.08 -5.72
C HIS A 349 17.24 7.90 -6.89
N PHE A 350 16.83 7.21 -7.94
CA PHE A 350 16.27 7.80 -9.15
C PHE A 350 15.08 6.97 -9.61
N SER A 351 14.06 7.62 -10.15
CA SER A 351 12.93 6.96 -10.79
C SER A 351 12.81 7.44 -12.23
N GLY A 352 12.34 6.56 -13.11
CA GLY A 352 12.20 6.88 -14.52
C GLY A 352 11.16 6.00 -15.21
N THR A 353 10.80 6.41 -16.42
CA THR A 353 9.98 5.59 -17.31
C THR A 353 10.73 5.44 -18.63
N ILE A 354 10.68 4.25 -19.21
CA ILE A 354 11.38 3.93 -20.45
C ILE A 354 10.43 3.36 -21.48
N SER A 355 10.73 3.64 -22.74
CA SER A 355 10.02 3.13 -23.92
C SER A 355 8.57 3.60 -24.05
N ASP A 356 8.34 4.91 -23.88
CA ASP A 356 7.04 5.55 -24.05
C ASP A 356 6.38 5.25 -25.40
N LYS A 357 7.18 5.08 -26.47
CA LYS A 357 6.69 4.73 -27.82
C LYS A 357 7.04 3.30 -28.22
N GLY A 358 7.44 2.47 -27.26
CA GLY A 358 7.88 1.10 -27.52
C GLY A 358 9.28 1.01 -28.15
N GLU A 359 10.15 2.00 -27.91
CA GLU A 359 11.55 1.95 -28.33
C GLU A 359 12.31 0.79 -27.65
N THR A 360 13.33 0.26 -28.34
CA THR A 360 14.30 -0.69 -27.77
C THR A 360 15.72 -0.34 -28.23
N GLY A 361 16.73 -0.90 -27.58
CA GLY A 361 18.14 -0.64 -27.88
C GLY A 361 18.51 0.82 -27.61
N GLU A 362 19.49 1.36 -28.33
CA GLU A 362 20.05 2.70 -28.06
C GLU A 362 19.01 3.83 -28.10
N LYS A 363 17.93 3.66 -28.86
CA LYS A 363 16.85 4.66 -28.95
C LYS A 363 16.02 4.76 -27.67
N SER A 364 16.14 3.78 -26.78
CA SER A 364 15.48 3.75 -25.48
C SER A 364 16.37 4.26 -24.35
N ASP A 365 17.67 4.51 -24.59
CA ASP A 365 18.62 4.87 -23.54
C ASP A 365 18.14 6.10 -22.75
N VAL A 366 18.05 5.93 -21.43
CA VAL A 366 17.80 7.01 -20.47
C VAL A 366 19.07 7.15 -19.62
N VAL A 367 19.75 8.30 -19.74
CA VAL A 367 20.85 8.64 -18.84
C VAL A 367 20.23 9.03 -17.50
N VAL A 368 20.47 8.21 -16.49
CA VAL A 368 19.85 8.37 -15.17
C VAL A 368 20.69 9.32 -14.32
N TYR A 369 22.00 9.09 -14.27
CA TYR A 369 22.89 9.83 -13.40
C TYR A 369 24.31 9.86 -13.95
N THR A 370 24.98 11.00 -13.83
CA THR A 370 26.40 11.16 -14.17
C THR A 370 27.09 11.80 -12.98
N PHE A 371 28.20 11.21 -12.54
CA PHE A 371 28.91 11.66 -11.34
C PHE A 371 30.42 11.48 -11.47
N ASP A 372 31.16 12.32 -10.73
CA ASP A 372 32.60 12.19 -10.57
C ASP A 372 32.91 11.50 -9.24
N TYR A 373 33.70 10.43 -9.31
CA TYR A 373 34.20 9.71 -8.14
C TYR A 373 35.68 10.00 -7.93
N ASP A 374 36.08 10.25 -6.68
CA ASP A 374 37.47 10.42 -6.29
C ASP A 374 37.72 9.70 -4.95
N PRO A 375 38.36 8.51 -4.95
CA PRO A 375 38.57 7.72 -3.74
C PRO A 375 39.47 8.40 -2.70
N SER A 376 40.19 9.46 -3.10
CA SER A 376 41.01 10.28 -2.18
C SER A 376 40.17 11.31 -1.42
N LYS A 377 38.95 11.60 -1.90
CA LYS A 377 37.98 12.47 -1.27
C LYS A 377 36.87 11.60 -0.71
N LYS A 378 37.11 10.90 0.40
CA LYS A 378 35.99 10.37 1.20
C LYS A 378 35.09 11.55 1.55
N GLN A 379 33.97 11.68 0.84
CA GLN A 379 33.05 12.78 1.05
C GLN A 379 32.42 12.59 2.43
N LEU A 380 32.54 13.63 3.26
CA LEU A 380 31.63 13.79 4.40
C LEU A 380 30.23 14.02 3.83
N PRO A 381 29.17 13.49 4.47
CA PRO A 381 27.81 13.57 3.93
C PRO A 381 27.44 15.03 3.66
N VAL A 382 27.07 15.31 2.41
CA VAL A 382 26.58 16.62 1.99
C VAL A 382 25.06 16.57 2.01
N ASP A 383 24.46 17.51 2.74
CA ASP A 383 23.02 17.70 2.82
C ASP A 383 22.48 18.54 1.64
N GLU A 384 21.23 18.23 1.30
CA GLU A 384 20.24 18.95 0.47
C GLU A 384 20.53 19.22 -1.02
N ASN A 385 20.00 18.34 -1.88
CA ASN A 385 19.08 18.78 -2.95
C ASN A 385 18.07 17.67 -3.33
N ASP A 386 16.81 18.07 -3.38
CA ASP A 386 15.63 17.30 -3.00
C ASP A 386 14.87 16.70 -4.22
N GLU A 387 15.59 16.21 -5.23
CA GLU A 387 15.03 15.51 -6.41
C GLU A 387 15.05 13.98 -6.30
N LYS A 388 15.78 13.45 -5.31
CA LYS A 388 16.12 12.02 -5.14
C LYS A 388 14.93 11.09 -4.80
N TYR A 389 13.83 11.64 -4.29
CA TYR A 389 12.66 10.87 -3.83
C TYR A 389 11.32 11.45 -4.31
N ALA A 390 11.29 12.21 -5.41
CA ALA A 390 10.09 12.90 -5.87
C ALA A 390 8.84 11.99 -5.96
N GLY A 391 9.01 10.72 -6.37
CA GLY A 391 7.92 9.73 -6.46
C GLY A 391 7.38 9.21 -5.12
N TYR A 392 8.15 9.32 -4.04
CA TYR A 392 7.79 8.86 -2.68
C TYR A 392 7.44 10.02 -1.73
N LYS A 393 7.36 11.26 -2.26
CA LYS A 393 6.88 12.41 -1.49
C LYS A 393 5.41 12.19 -1.13
N ASP A 394 5.10 12.35 0.17
CA ASP A 394 3.73 12.40 0.70
C ASP A 394 2.84 13.24 -0.22
N GLU A 395 3.34 14.39 -0.65
CA GLU A 395 2.64 15.31 -1.54
C GLU A 395 2.20 14.65 -2.85
N VAL A 396 3.05 13.85 -3.49
CA VAL A 396 2.73 13.18 -4.77
C VAL A 396 1.69 12.08 -4.55
N ILE A 397 1.86 11.29 -3.50
CA ILE A 397 0.94 10.20 -3.14
C ILE A 397 -0.44 10.77 -2.78
N ILE A 398 -0.47 11.81 -1.94
CA ILE A 398 -1.69 12.48 -1.53
C ILE A 398 -2.38 13.19 -2.72
N GLU A 399 -1.63 13.85 -3.60
CA GLU A 399 -2.19 14.43 -4.83
C GLU A 399 -2.77 13.36 -5.77
N GLN A 400 -2.17 12.18 -5.82
CA GLN A 400 -2.74 11.05 -6.55
C GLN A 400 -4.07 10.60 -5.93
N TRP A 401 -4.14 10.44 -4.60
CA TRP A 401 -5.36 10.08 -3.89
C TRP A 401 -6.47 11.13 -4.00
N ARG A 402 -6.13 12.43 -4.03
CA ARG A 402 -7.08 13.55 -4.26
C ARG A 402 -7.79 13.47 -5.61
N ARG A 403 -7.23 12.76 -6.60
CA ARG A 403 -7.92 12.53 -7.89
C ARG A 403 -9.00 11.47 -7.78
N ALA A 404 -8.87 10.53 -6.84
CA ALA A 404 -9.77 9.40 -6.66
C ALA A 404 -10.83 9.66 -5.58
N LEU A 405 -10.45 10.35 -4.50
CA LEU A 405 -11.28 10.58 -3.31
C LEU A 405 -11.39 12.08 -2.99
N PRO A 406 -12.50 12.51 -2.36
CA PRO A 406 -12.60 13.84 -1.77
C PRO A 406 -11.50 14.09 -0.74
N ASP A 407 -10.99 15.33 -0.68
CA ASP A 407 -9.88 15.70 0.21
C ASP A 407 -10.25 15.52 1.70
N GLU A 408 -11.52 15.67 2.06
CA GLU A 408 -12.02 15.39 3.42
C GLU A 408 -12.03 13.90 3.80
N ASN A 409 -11.86 13.01 2.83
CA ASN A 409 -11.81 11.56 3.05
C ASN A 409 -10.36 11.01 3.11
N ILE A 410 -9.36 11.89 2.96
CA ILE A 410 -7.94 11.56 3.11
C ILE A 410 -7.51 11.97 4.52
N LEU A 411 -7.27 10.97 5.37
CA LEU A 411 -7.09 11.13 6.81
C LEU A 411 -5.61 10.89 7.17
N MET A 412 -4.84 11.97 7.31
CA MET A 412 -3.42 11.92 7.64
C MET A 412 -3.18 11.71 9.14
N LEU A 413 -2.23 10.84 9.49
CA LEU A 413 -1.98 10.42 10.87
C LEU A 413 -0.50 10.28 11.16
N ASP A 414 0.02 10.91 12.22
CA ASP A 414 1.44 10.69 12.59
C ASP A 414 1.69 9.48 13.50
N ASP A 415 0.63 8.98 14.15
CA ASP A 415 0.71 7.79 15.00
C ASP A 415 -0.17 6.67 14.39
N PRO A 416 0.43 5.62 13.82
CA PRO A 416 -0.31 4.44 13.33
C PRO A 416 -1.20 3.81 14.40
N LYS A 417 -0.87 3.97 15.69
CA LYS A 417 -1.70 3.46 16.80
C LYS A 417 -3.05 4.17 16.90
N ALA A 418 -3.26 5.29 16.21
CA ALA A 418 -4.50 6.07 16.16
C ALA A 418 -5.41 5.73 14.95
N ILE A 419 -4.98 4.84 14.03
CA ILE A 419 -5.75 4.44 12.84
C ILE A 419 -7.20 4.09 13.19
N LEU A 420 -7.39 3.16 14.13
CA LEU A 420 -8.73 2.69 14.53
C LEU A 420 -9.59 3.79 15.16
N ASP A 421 -8.97 4.78 15.81
CA ASP A 421 -9.71 5.89 16.43
C ASP A 421 -10.22 6.87 15.39
N VAL A 422 -9.37 7.20 14.41
CA VAL A 422 -9.76 8.04 13.28
C VAL A 422 -10.87 7.38 12.48
N MET A 423 -10.82 6.07 12.27
CA MET A 423 -11.91 5.33 11.62
C MET A 423 -13.23 5.44 12.40
N MET A 424 -13.20 5.26 13.73
CA MET A 424 -14.41 5.45 14.58
C MET A 424 -14.94 6.88 14.50
N GLY A 425 -14.05 7.88 14.57
CA GLY A 425 -14.42 9.29 14.48
C GLY A 425 -15.05 9.63 13.13
N ALA A 426 -14.48 9.14 12.04
CA ALA A 426 -15.02 9.32 10.69
C ALA A 426 -16.43 8.73 10.56
N MET A 427 -16.64 7.50 11.04
CA MET A 427 -17.97 6.88 11.04
C MET A 427 -18.98 7.68 11.89
N ALA A 428 -18.58 8.06 13.10
CA ALA A 428 -19.45 8.81 14.01
C ALA A 428 -19.89 10.17 13.43
N MET A 429 -18.98 10.87 12.73
CA MET A 429 -19.27 12.14 12.08
C MET A 429 -20.21 12.00 10.90
N VAL A 430 -20.00 10.97 10.05
CA VAL A 430 -20.84 10.72 8.88
C VAL A 430 -22.24 10.25 9.27
N GLU A 431 -22.37 9.33 10.23
CA GLU A 431 -23.67 8.95 10.79
C GLU A 431 -24.33 10.11 11.55
N GLY A 432 -23.52 11.07 12.02
CA GLY A 432 -23.96 12.17 12.86
C GLY A 432 -24.31 11.75 14.29
N THR A 433 -23.83 10.60 14.75
CA THR A 433 -24.00 10.09 16.13
C THR A 433 -23.15 10.85 17.14
N SER A 434 -22.05 11.47 16.70
CA SER A 434 -21.26 12.39 17.52
C SER A 434 -20.61 13.46 16.64
N ASP A 435 -20.53 14.69 17.14
CA ASP A 435 -19.64 15.71 16.57
C ASP A 435 -18.19 15.53 17.07
N MET A 436 -17.26 16.32 16.51
CA MET A 436 -15.84 16.24 16.85
C MET A 436 -15.58 16.42 18.35
N GLU A 437 -16.23 17.39 18.98
CA GLU A 437 -16.02 17.67 20.41
C GLU A 437 -16.53 16.53 21.28
N GLN A 438 -17.72 16.02 20.98
CA GLN A 438 -18.32 14.87 21.67
C GLN A 438 -17.48 13.61 21.50
N PHE A 439 -16.98 13.35 20.29
CA PHE A 439 -16.12 12.20 20.02
C PHE A 439 -14.81 12.28 20.81
N LEU A 440 -14.10 13.41 20.74
CA LEU A 440 -12.85 13.62 21.49
C LEU A 440 -13.07 13.59 23.01
N ALA A 441 -14.18 14.12 23.51
CA ALA A 441 -14.53 14.02 24.92
C ALA A 441 -14.78 12.57 25.36
N SER A 442 -15.41 11.76 24.51
CA SER A 442 -15.64 10.33 24.79
C SER A 442 -14.35 9.51 24.87
N MET A 443 -13.26 9.99 24.25
CA MET A 443 -11.93 9.41 24.36
C MET A 443 -11.21 9.76 25.67
N ARG A 444 -11.57 10.86 26.35
CA ARG A 444 -10.91 11.30 27.59
C ARG A 444 -11.07 10.33 28.76
N SER A 445 -12.09 9.47 28.74
CA SER A 445 -12.32 8.47 29.79
C SER A 445 -11.43 7.22 29.67
N LEU A 446 -10.63 7.11 28.61
CA LEU A 446 -9.79 5.96 28.28
C LEU A 446 -8.36 6.42 28.06
N ASP A 447 -7.67 6.80 29.14
CA ASP A 447 -6.21 6.97 29.26
C ASP A 447 -5.43 7.28 27.96
N ARG A 448 -5.67 8.45 27.36
CA ARG A 448 -5.02 8.88 26.12
C ARG A 448 -4.49 10.30 26.25
N THR A 449 -3.20 10.45 25.96
CA THR A 449 -2.42 11.70 25.98
C THR A 449 -3.02 12.78 25.06
N THR A 450 -2.92 14.04 25.48
CA THR A 450 -3.42 15.23 24.76
C THR A 450 -2.94 15.28 23.30
N LEU A 451 -1.69 14.87 23.05
CA LEU A 451 -1.08 14.82 21.71
C LEU A 451 -1.86 13.93 20.72
N ARG A 452 -2.31 12.75 21.15
CA ARG A 452 -3.08 11.83 20.30
C ARG A 452 -4.45 12.42 19.95
N GLN A 453 -5.08 13.15 20.86
CA GLN A 453 -6.36 13.81 20.60
C GLN A 453 -6.19 14.93 19.57
N GLU A 454 -5.12 15.72 19.70
CA GLU A 454 -4.81 16.77 18.72
C GLU A 454 -4.57 16.20 17.33
N GLN A 455 -3.86 15.08 17.22
CA GLN A 455 -3.63 14.40 15.94
C GLN A 455 -4.93 13.90 15.31
N ILE A 456 -5.78 13.22 16.09
CA ILE A 456 -7.09 12.74 15.61
C ILE A 456 -7.97 13.92 15.18
N ALA A 457 -7.95 15.02 15.94
CA ALA A 457 -8.71 16.22 15.61
C ALA A 457 -8.25 16.81 14.27
N ARG A 458 -6.93 16.91 14.03
CA ARG A 458 -6.37 17.38 12.75
C ARG A 458 -6.76 16.47 11.59
N ALA A 459 -6.65 15.15 11.77
CA ALA A 459 -7.00 14.17 10.74
C ALA A 459 -8.46 14.28 10.30
N LEU A 460 -9.38 14.56 11.23
CA LEU A 460 -10.82 14.60 11.00
C LEU A 460 -11.39 16.01 10.75
N GLU A 461 -10.56 17.05 10.81
CA GLU A 461 -11.02 18.45 10.76
C GLU A 461 -11.81 18.77 9.48
N LYS A 462 -11.25 18.42 8.32
CA LYS A 462 -11.89 18.67 7.01
C LYS A 462 -13.22 17.94 6.89
N LEU A 463 -13.28 16.70 7.38
CA LEU A 463 -14.51 15.91 7.41
C LEU A 463 -15.57 16.57 8.31
N ALA A 464 -15.19 16.93 9.53
CA ALA A 464 -16.10 17.58 10.48
C ALA A 464 -16.67 18.90 9.95
N LEU A 465 -15.84 19.73 9.32
CA LEU A 465 -16.27 20.99 8.70
C LEU A 465 -17.28 20.75 7.56
N THR A 466 -17.04 19.74 6.73
CA THR A 466 -17.91 19.38 5.59
C THR A 466 -19.26 18.84 6.07
N GLN A 467 -19.25 17.97 7.08
CA GLN A 467 -20.48 17.46 7.69
C GLN A 467 -21.29 18.54 8.41
N SER A 468 -20.61 19.48 9.08
CA SER A 468 -21.27 20.63 9.72
C SER A 468 -21.97 21.54 8.71
N LYS A 469 -21.28 21.90 7.60
CA LYS A 469 -21.89 22.68 6.50
C LYS A 469 -23.11 21.99 5.90
N SER A 470 -23.00 20.69 5.63
CA SER A 470 -24.09 19.88 5.06
C SER A 470 -25.32 19.86 5.99
N LYS A 471 -25.13 19.70 7.31
CA LYS A 471 -26.21 19.77 8.30
C LYS A 471 -26.91 21.14 8.31
N VAL A 472 -26.16 22.23 8.23
CA VAL A 472 -26.70 23.61 8.20
C VAL A 472 -27.53 23.85 6.94
N GLU A 473 -27.06 23.42 5.77
CA GLU A 473 -27.80 23.56 4.51
C GLU A 473 -29.13 22.79 4.51
N VAL A 474 -29.12 21.55 4.99
CA VAL A 474 -30.33 20.73 5.12
C VAL A 474 -31.32 21.39 6.10
N HIS A 475 -30.82 21.94 7.21
CA HIS A 475 -31.66 22.66 8.18
C HIS A 475 -32.32 23.89 7.54
N ASN A 476 -31.56 24.71 6.81
CA ASN A 476 -32.05 25.91 6.13
C ASN A 476 -33.10 25.57 5.04
N LEU A 477 -32.87 24.52 4.25
CA LEU A 477 -33.83 24.04 3.25
C LEU A 477 -35.14 23.54 3.89
N THR A 478 -35.04 22.88 5.04
CA THR A 478 -36.19 22.37 5.79
C THR A 478 -37.01 23.50 6.38
N GLN A 479 -36.37 24.51 7.00
CA GLN A 479 -37.05 25.72 7.46
C GLN A 479 -37.73 26.48 6.32
N ALA A 480 -37.06 26.65 5.17
CA ALA A 480 -37.63 27.32 4.00
C ALA A 480 -38.88 26.59 3.46
N LYS A 481 -38.87 25.24 3.45
CA LYS A 481 -40.05 24.43 3.10
C LYS A 481 -41.18 24.57 4.11
N GLN A 482 -40.89 24.61 5.41
CA GLN A 482 -41.89 24.82 6.46
C GLN A 482 -42.53 26.23 6.40
N VAL A 483 -41.74 27.26 6.13
CA VAL A 483 -42.23 28.64 5.95
C VAL A 483 -43.12 28.75 4.70
N LYS A 484 -42.74 28.11 3.59
CA LYS A 484 -43.59 28.04 2.38
C LYS A 484 -44.89 27.27 2.63
N LYS A 485 -44.87 26.19 3.43
CA LYS A 485 -46.07 25.43 3.80
C LYS A 485 -47.02 26.24 4.69
N LYS A 486 -46.49 26.94 5.71
CA LYS A 486 -47.28 27.84 6.59
C LYS A 486 -47.94 28.99 5.81
N ARG A 487 -47.23 29.60 4.84
CA ARG A 487 -47.79 30.65 3.96
C ARG A 487 -48.88 30.15 3.02
N ARG A 488 -48.88 28.86 2.66
CA ARG A 488 -49.92 28.24 1.84
C ARG A 488 -51.19 27.92 2.64
N THR A 489 -51.04 27.51 3.90
CA THR A 489 -52.17 27.22 4.81
C THR A 489 -52.83 28.47 5.39
N SER A 490 -52.18 29.64 5.36
CA SER A 490 -52.82 30.92 5.79
C SER A 490 -53.52 31.68 4.66
N ARG A 491 -53.60 31.09 3.45
CA ARG A 491 -54.25 31.66 2.25
C ARG A 491 -55.46 30.83 1.79
N LEU A 492 -55.80 29.77 2.52
CA LEU A 492 -57.07 29.05 2.50
C LEU A 492 -57.83 29.46 3.76
#